data_AF-D5ATI1-F1
#
_entry.id   AF-D5ATI1-F1
#
_cell.length_a   1.000
_cell.length_b   1.000
_cell.length_c   1.000
_cell.angle_alpha   90.00
_cell.angle_beta   90.00
_cell.angle_gamma   90.00
#
_symmetry.space_group_name_H-M   'P 1'
#
loop_
_entity.id
_entity.type
_entity.pdbx_description
1 polymer ?
#
loop_
_entity_poly.entity_id
_entity_poly.type
_entity_poly.pdbx_seq_one_letter_code
_entity_poly.pdbx_strand_id
1 'polypeptide(L)'
;MRALLLPLLIAGCAGAAPLPDGGARAPRLAAVAGYQGAFLPTGELAVRRTAMPFRMDEGAEAKRAANALCGGKVVSGDRDNFIDDVWVFPGGCA
;
A
#
# COMPACT_ATOMS: atom_id res chain seq x y z
N MET A 1 -34.62 -4.17 -42.64
CA MET A 1 -33.72 -3.67 -41.57
C MET A 1 -33.39 -4.86 -40.67
N ARG A 2 -32.18 -5.41 -40.79
CA ARG A 2 -31.72 -6.57 -40.01
C ARG A 2 -31.19 -6.06 -38.67
N ALA A 3 -31.93 -6.26 -37.59
CA ALA A 3 -31.42 -6.06 -36.23
C ALA A 3 -30.62 -7.31 -35.84
N LEU A 4 -29.29 -7.18 -35.82
CA LEU A 4 -28.39 -8.21 -35.32
C LEU A 4 -28.40 -8.19 -33.79
N LEU A 5 -28.66 -9.36 -33.21
CA LEU A 5 -28.55 -9.65 -31.79
C LEU A 5 -27.10 -9.48 -31.29
N LEU A 6 -26.93 -8.91 -30.10
CA LEU A 6 -25.79 -9.19 -29.23
C LEU A 6 -26.25 -9.17 -27.76
N PRO A 7 -26.45 -10.32 -27.11
CA PRO A 7 -26.55 -10.37 -25.66
C PRO A 7 -25.12 -10.28 -25.10
N LEU A 8 -24.79 -9.13 -24.51
CA LEU A 8 -23.61 -8.99 -23.66
C LEU A 8 -23.85 -9.77 -22.35
N LEU A 9 -23.48 -11.03 -22.36
CA LEU A 9 -23.31 -11.84 -21.16
C LEU A 9 -22.03 -11.36 -20.45
N ILE A 10 -22.20 -10.45 -19.48
CA ILE A 10 -21.12 -10.07 -18.55
C ILE A 10 -21.01 -11.21 -17.53
N ALA A 11 -20.27 -12.25 -17.91
CA ALA A 11 -20.00 -13.38 -17.06
C ALA A 11 -19.10 -12.97 -15.89
N GLY A 12 -19.65 -13.09 -14.68
CA GLY A 12 -18.96 -13.51 -13.46
C GLY A 12 -17.84 -12.61 -12.94
N CYS A 13 -18.14 -11.84 -11.89
CA CYS A 13 -17.15 -11.52 -10.89
C CYS A 13 -16.54 -12.83 -10.37
N ALA A 14 -15.31 -13.14 -10.78
CA ALA A 14 -14.52 -14.17 -10.14
C ALA A 14 -14.23 -13.71 -8.71
N GLY A 15 -15.11 -14.08 -7.78
CA GLY A 15 -14.83 -14.02 -6.36
C GLY A 15 -13.67 -14.98 -6.10
N ALA A 16 -12.47 -14.44 -5.91
CA ALA A 16 -11.33 -15.19 -5.42
C ALA A 16 -11.74 -15.83 -4.08
N ALA A 17 -11.91 -17.15 -4.07
CA ALA A 17 -12.13 -17.89 -2.84
C ALA A 17 -10.92 -17.68 -1.90
N PRO A 18 -11.13 -17.44 -0.59
CA PRO A 18 -10.00 -17.36 0.34
C PRO A 18 -9.33 -18.72 0.41
N LEU A 19 -8.04 -18.80 0.03
CA LEU A 19 -7.23 -19.98 0.34
C LEU A 19 -7.09 -20.10 1.87
N PRO A 20 -7.10 -21.32 2.44
CA PRO A 20 -6.92 -21.53 3.87
C PRO A 20 -5.57 -20.98 4.33
N ASP A 21 -5.59 -20.07 5.31
CA ASP A 21 -4.44 -19.39 5.91
C ASP A 21 -3.55 -20.43 6.66
N GLY A 22 -2.69 -21.15 5.93
CA GLY A 22 -1.78 -22.18 6.45
C GLY A 22 -0.31 -21.76 6.54
N GLY A 23 0.00 -20.46 6.45
CA GLY A 23 1.36 -19.93 6.57
C GLY A 23 1.32 -18.59 7.28
N ALA A 24 2.37 -18.27 8.05
CA ALA A 24 2.52 -17.00 8.76
C ALA A 24 2.07 -15.85 7.85
N ARG A 25 0.91 -15.25 8.17
CA ARG A 25 0.32 -14.20 7.36
C ARG A 25 1.31 -13.04 7.39
N ALA A 26 1.93 -12.75 6.24
CA ALA A 26 2.82 -11.60 6.11
C ALA A 26 2.13 -10.34 6.69
N PRO A 27 2.86 -9.45 7.39
CA PRO A 27 2.29 -8.23 7.92
C PRO A 27 1.49 -7.51 6.83
N ARG A 28 0.21 -7.22 7.12
CA ARG A 28 -0.67 -6.55 6.16
C ARG A 28 -0.74 -5.07 6.48
N LEU A 29 -0.58 -4.24 5.46
CA LEU A 29 -0.81 -2.81 5.54
C LEU A 29 -2.30 -2.50 5.37
N ALA A 30 -2.78 -1.49 6.08
CA ALA A 30 -4.12 -0.95 5.90
C ALA A 30 -4.23 -0.22 4.55
N ALA A 31 -5.42 -0.20 3.96
CA ALA A 31 -5.69 0.63 2.80
C ALA A 31 -5.86 2.09 3.25
N VAL A 32 -5.06 3.00 2.70
CA VAL A 32 -5.13 4.44 3.00
C VAL A 32 -5.28 5.20 1.69
N ALA A 33 -6.37 5.96 1.56
CA ALA A 33 -6.61 6.76 0.37
C ALA A 33 -5.45 7.74 0.11
N GLY A 34 -4.95 7.79 -1.12
CA GLY A 34 -3.88 8.70 -1.51
C GLY A 34 -2.46 8.20 -1.21
N TYR A 35 -2.31 7.06 -0.53
CA TYR A 35 -0.99 6.53 -0.17
C TYR A 35 -0.87 5.03 -0.47
N GLN A 36 0.34 4.61 -0.80
CA GLN A 36 0.72 3.22 -0.96
C GLN A 36 1.89 2.92 -0.03
N GLY A 37 1.82 1.76 0.61
CA GLY A 37 2.92 1.23 1.40
C GLY A 37 3.37 -0.12 0.87
N ALA A 38 4.66 -0.41 1.00
CA ALA A 38 5.23 -1.73 0.72
C ALA A 38 6.31 -2.04 1.75
N PHE A 39 6.32 -3.29 2.24
CA PHE A 39 7.47 -3.79 3.00
C PHE A 39 8.59 -4.15 2.04
N LEU A 40 9.78 -3.64 2.31
CA LEU A 40 11.01 -4.07 1.64
C LEU A 40 11.48 -5.42 2.21
N PRO A 41 12.37 -6.16 1.53
CA PRO A 41 12.78 -7.50 1.93
C PRO A 41 13.33 -7.62 3.36
N THR A 42 13.89 -6.53 3.89
CA THR A 42 14.50 -6.43 5.22
C THR A 42 13.57 -5.86 6.28
N GLY A 43 12.29 -5.61 5.94
CA GLY A 43 11.24 -5.21 6.89
C GLY A 43 10.97 -3.71 6.97
N GLU A 44 11.71 -2.89 6.22
CA GLU A 44 11.45 -1.45 6.14
C GLU A 44 10.10 -1.18 5.48
N LEU A 45 9.43 -0.11 5.92
CA LEU A 45 8.22 0.35 5.26
C LEU A 45 8.56 1.48 4.28
N ALA A 46 8.36 1.23 2.99
CA ALA A 46 8.42 2.25 1.94
C ALA A 46 7.02 2.85 1.73
N VAL A 47 6.91 4.18 1.73
CA VAL A 47 5.65 4.92 1.58
C VAL A 47 5.71 5.88 0.39
N ARG A 48 4.73 5.76 -0.51
CA ARG A 48 4.53 6.63 -1.67
C ARG A 48 3.18 7.34 -1.58
N ARG A 49 3.11 8.57 -2.09
CA ARG A 49 1.85 9.28 -2.34
C ARG A 49 1.41 8.99 -3.78
N THR A 50 0.14 8.66 -3.98
CA THR A 50 -0.36 8.21 -5.30
C THR A 50 -0.56 9.35 -6.29
N ALA A 51 -0.73 10.59 -5.81
CA ALA A 51 -0.94 11.77 -6.64
C ALA A 51 0.42 12.41 -7.00
N MET A 52 0.78 13.50 -6.32
CA MET A 52 2.10 14.10 -6.45
C MET A 52 3.10 13.33 -5.57
N PRO A 53 4.28 12.96 -6.08
CA PRO A 53 5.28 12.28 -5.27
C PRO A 53 5.72 13.14 -4.07
N PHE A 54 6.22 12.48 -3.02
CA PHE A 54 6.73 13.21 -1.85
C PHE A 54 7.95 14.05 -2.22
N ARG A 55 8.17 15.11 -1.45
CA ARG A 55 9.45 15.82 -1.39
C ARG A 55 10.22 15.46 -0.12
N MET A 56 11.52 15.76 -0.15
CA MET A 56 12.45 15.56 0.97
C MET A 56 12.06 16.34 2.25
N ASP A 57 11.31 17.44 2.14
CA ASP A 57 10.83 18.23 3.27
C ASP A 57 9.50 17.71 3.87
N GLU A 58 8.89 16.68 3.27
CA GLU A 58 7.56 16.19 3.65
C GLU A 58 7.57 14.96 4.58
N GLY A 59 8.67 14.71 5.28
CA GLY A 59 8.80 13.54 6.17
C GLY A 59 7.73 13.45 7.25
N ALA A 60 7.25 14.59 7.75
CA ALA A 60 6.14 14.63 8.70
C ALA A 60 4.82 14.12 8.10
N GLU A 61 4.54 14.39 6.82
CA GLU A 61 3.36 13.85 6.15
C GLU A 61 3.52 12.37 5.87
N ALA A 62 4.67 11.96 5.33
CA ALA A 62 4.95 10.56 5.08
C ALA A 62 4.84 9.72 6.35
N LYS A 63 5.29 10.23 7.50
CA LYS A 63 5.12 9.56 8.80
C LYS A 63 3.65 9.40 9.20
N ARG A 64 2.79 10.39 8.94
CA ARG A 64 1.34 10.26 9.18
C ARG A 64 0.74 9.19 8.28
N ALA A 65 1.09 9.16 7.00
CA ALA A 65 0.67 8.12 6.08
C ALA A 65 1.16 6.74 6.52
N ALA A 66 2.42 6.63 6.95
CA ALA A 66 3.00 5.38 7.46
C ALA A 66 2.28 4.85 8.71
N ASN A 67 1.97 5.73 9.68
CA ASN A 67 1.16 5.35 10.84
C ASN A 67 -0.21 4.78 10.42
N ALA A 68 -0.88 5.44 9.48
CA ALA A 68 -2.17 4.97 8.97
C ALA A 68 -2.04 3.62 8.24
N LEU A 69 -1.00 3.45 7.40
CA LEU A 69 -0.70 2.21 6.69
C LEU A 69 -0.37 1.06 7.65
N CYS A 70 0.34 1.34 8.75
CA CYS A 70 0.62 0.36 9.81
C CYS A 70 -0.62 0.03 10.67
N GLY A 71 -1.76 0.71 10.47
CA GLY A 71 -2.92 0.57 11.35
C GLY A 71 -2.66 1.06 12.78
N GLY A 72 -1.66 1.92 12.97
CA GLY A 72 -1.21 2.35 14.29
C GLY A 72 0.07 3.17 14.21
N LYS A 73 1.22 2.53 14.45
CA LYS A 73 2.50 3.22 14.62
C LYS A 73 3.57 2.66 13.69
N VAL A 74 4.22 3.54 12.95
CA VAL A 74 5.49 3.25 12.27
C VAL A 74 6.65 3.45 13.25
N VAL A 75 7.67 2.60 13.16
CA VAL A 75 8.94 2.79 13.87
C VAL A 75 9.79 3.80 13.08
N SER A 76 9.61 5.07 13.44
CA SER A 76 10.29 6.22 12.86
C SER A 76 11.42 6.72 13.77
N GLY A 77 12.53 7.16 13.18
CA GLY A 77 13.68 7.75 13.89
C GLY A 77 14.69 8.42 12.96
N ASP A 78 15.89 8.67 13.45
CA ASP A 78 16.93 9.44 12.72
C ASP A 78 17.41 8.78 11.42
N ARG A 79 17.05 7.51 11.21
CA ARG A 79 17.36 6.76 9.99
C ARG A 79 16.22 6.76 8.97
N ASP A 80 15.14 7.49 9.19
CA ASP A 80 14.09 7.66 8.19
C ASP A 80 14.68 8.42 6.99
N ASN A 81 14.51 7.88 5.78
CA ASN A 81 15.19 8.41 4.61
C ASN A 81 14.22 8.69 3.46
N PHE A 82 14.52 9.72 2.69
CA PHE A 82 13.87 10.00 1.42
C PHE A 82 14.74 9.48 0.27
N ILE A 83 14.19 8.59 -0.56
CA ILE A 83 14.89 7.94 -1.69
C ILE A 83 13.92 7.87 -2.88
N ASP A 84 14.28 8.47 -4.02
CA ASP A 84 13.51 8.40 -5.28
C ASP A 84 11.98 8.61 -5.13
N ASP A 85 11.63 9.72 -4.48
CA ASP A 85 10.26 10.14 -4.16
C ASP A 85 9.49 9.26 -3.17
N VAL A 86 10.22 8.42 -2.42
CA VAL A 86 9.71 7.52 -1.38
C VAL A 86 10.25 7.93 -0.04
N TRP A 87 9.40 7.88 0.98
CA TRP A 87 9.86 7.85 2.36
C TRP A 87 9.98 6.43 2.87
N VAL A 88 11.17 6.06 3.31
CA VAL A 88 11.51 4.74 3.83
C VAL A 88 11.70 4.84 5.34
N PHE A 89 10.97 4.01 6.07
CA PHE A 89 11.03 3.89 7.53
C PHE A 89 11.70 2.56 7.90
N PRO A 90 13.00 2.56 8.28
CA PRO A 90 13.75 1.32 8.42
C PRO A 90 13.25 0.38 9.52
N GLY A 91 12.57 0.91 10.52
CA GLY A 91 12.00 0.10 11.58
C GLY A 91 10.66 -0.56 11.22
N GLY A 92 10.09 -0.26 10.04
CA GLY A 92 8.81 -0.81 9.62
C GLY A 92 7.65 -0.40 10.52
N CYS A 93 6.66 -1.28 10.68
CA CYS A 93 5.55 -1.10 11.61
C CYS A 93 5.89 -1.64 13.01
N ALA A 94 5.38 -0.99 14.06
CA ALA A 94 5.60 -1.35 15.46
C ALA A 94 4.67 -2.48 15.93
#